data_AF-A0A521BU06-F1
#
_entry.id   AF-A0A521BU06-F1
#
_cell.length_a   1.000
_cell.length_b   1.000
_cell.length_c   1.000
_cell.angle_alpha   90.00
_cell.angle_beta   90.00
_cell.angle_gamma   90.00
#
_symmetry.space_group_name_H-M   'P 1'
#
loop_
_entity.id
_entity.type
_entity.pdbx_description
1 polymer ?
#
loop_
_entity_poly.entity_id
_entity_poly.type
_entity_poly.pdbx_seq_one_letter_code
_entity_poly.pdbx_strand_id
1 'polypeptide(L)'
;MPMDENSDLNHLFLRARQENEPLPDALALRILADAETVRLQGLQKSPQGFWAQALDSFFGWQGMGGLAAAGIAGIWIGLTAPAFLPDPATLLYSQSSGFEVADMDLNTIFLEEGE
;
A
#
# COMPACT_ATOMS: atom_id res chain seq x y z
N MET A 1 -27.98 -32.83 14.61
CA MET A 1 -27.21 -31.60 14.87
C MET A 1 -26.17 -31.53 13.76
N PRO A 2 -26.20 -30.53 12.86
CA PRO A 2 -25.18 -30.44 11.82
C PRO A 2 -23.86 -30.14 12.53
N MET A 3 -22.86 -31.00 12.36
CA MET A 3 -21.51 -30.67 12.79
C MET A 3 -21.07 -29.47 11.96
N ASP A 4 -20.61 -28.44 12.64
CA ASP A 4 -19.95 -27.31 12.00
C ASP A 4 -18.71 -27.81 11.27
N GLU A 5 -18.51 -27.39 10.02
CA GLU A 5 -17.40 -27.80 9.16
C GLU A 5 -16.02 -27.64 9.84
N ASN A 6 -15.90 -26.66 10.74
CA ASN A 6 -14.71 -26.44 11.56
C ASN A 6 -14.46 -27.55 12.60
N SER A 7 -15.50 -28.11 13.20
CA SER A 7 -15.37 -29.23 14.15
C SER A 7 -14.94 -30.51 13.44
N ASP A 8 -15.47 -30.75 12.24
CA ASP A 8 -15.07 -31.89 11.41
C ASP A 8 -13.60 -31.78 10.99
N LEU A 9 -13.14 -30.61 10.54
CA LEU A 9 -11.73 -30.35 10.24
C LEU A 9 -10.83 -30.56 11.47
N ASN A 10 -11.23 -30.03 12.63
CA ASN A 10 -10.47 -30.22 13.87
C ASN A 10 -10.34 -31.70 14.24
N HIS A 11 -11.40 -32.48 14.06
CA HIS A 11 -11.37 -33.92 14.30
C HIS A 11 -10.40 -34.65 13.35
N LEU A 12 -10.38 -34.28 12.07
CA LEU A 12 -9.42 -34.81 11.09
C LEU A 12 -7.97 -34.46 11.46
N PHE A 13 -7.70 -33.22 11.89
CA PHE A 13 -6.35 -32.82 12.34
C PHE A 13 -5.92 -33.54 13.61
N LEU A 14 -6.83 -33.76 14.57
CA LEU A 14 -6.55 -34.53 15.78
C LEU A 14 -6.16 -35.97 15.44
N ARG A 15 -6.87 -36.60 14.51
CA ARG A 15 -6.55 -37.94 14.02
C ARG A 15 -5.19 -38.01 13.36
N ALA A 16 -4.89 -37.08 12.45
CA ALA A 16 -3.60 -37.04 11.74
C ALA A 16 -2.40 -36.88 12.68
N ARG A 17 -2.55 -36.15 13.81
CA ARG A 17 -1.48 -36.03 14.82
C ARG A 17 -1.23 -37.31 15.61
N GLN A 18 -2.25 -38.15 15.78
CA GLN A 18 -2.13 -39.43 16.49
C GLN A 18 -1.53 -40.51 15.59
N GLU A 19 -1.87 -40.51 14.30
CA GLU A 19 -1.40 -41.47 13.29
C GLU A 19 -0.08 -41.05 12.63
N ASN A 20 0.72 -40.19 13.28
CA ASN A 20 1.88 -39.57 12.66
C ASN A 20 2.99 -40.60 12.40
N GLU A 21 3.07 -41.09 11.16
CA GLU A 21 4.13 -41.96 10.65
C GLU A 21 5.50 -41.25 10.81
N PRO A 22 6.56 -41.95 11.26
CA PRO A 22 7.86 -41.34 11.40
C PRO A 22 8.37 -40.83 10.04
N LEU A 23 8.93 -39.61 10.05
CA LEU A 23 9.45 -38.97 8.86
C LEU A 23 10.64 -39.79 8.29
N PRO A 24 10.63 -40.19 7.01
CA PRO A 24 11.74 -40.92 6.42
C PRO A 24 13.04 -40.09 6.42
N ASP A 25 14.17 -40.70 6.79
CA ASP A 25 15.47 -40.03 6.92
C ASP A 25 15.89 -39.31 5.62
N ALA A 26 15.66 -39.95 4.47
CA ALA A 26 15.97 -39.37 3.16
C ALA A 26 15.18 -38.07 2.89
N LEU A 27 13.94 -38.00 3.34
CA LEU A 27 13.10 -36.81 3.22
C LEU A 27 13.57 -35.73 4.21
N ALA A 28 13.90 -36.11 5.44
CA ALA A 28 14.44 -35.19 6.44
C ALA A 28 15.74 -34.52 5.95
N LEU A 29 16.67 -35.30 5.40
CA LEU A 29 17.91 -34.79 4.82
C LEU A 29 17.66 -33.83 3.65
N ARG A 30 16.68 -34.15 2.79
CA ARG A 30 16.32 -33.28 1.66
C ARG A 30 15.69 -31.98 2.12
N ILE A 31 14.83 -32.00 3.13
CA ILE A 31 14.24 -30.80 3.74
C ILE A 31 15.34 -29.92 4.35
N LEU A 32 16.30 -30.51 5.07
CA LEU A 32 17.42 -29.77 5.64
C LEU A 32 18.32 -29.15 4.56
N ALA A 33 18.62 -29.90 3.50
CA ALA A 33 19.39 -29.39 2.37
C ALA A 33 18.65 -28.22 1.68
N ASP A 34 17.35 -28.36 1.43
CA ASP A 34 16.52 -27.32 0.81
C ASP A 34 16.45 -26.06 1.69
N ALA A 35 16.22 -26.23 2.99
CA ALA A 35 16.21 -25.14 3.96
C ALA A 35 17.53 -24.37 3.98
N GLU A 36 18.67 -25.06 3.88
CA GLU A 36 19.98 -24.39 3.79
C GLU A 36 20.12 -23.61 2.48
N THR A 37 19.64 -24.13 1.35
CA THR A 37 19.68 -23.38 0.09
C THR A 37 18.83 -22.09 0.16
N VAL A 38 17.64 -22.15 0.74
CA VAL A 38 16.76 -20.98 0.94
C VAL A 38 17.41 -19.97 1.88
N ARG A 39 18.03 -20.44 2.98
CA ARG A 39 18.74 -19.59 3.93
C ARG A 39 19.90 -18.85 3.26
N LEU A 40 20.69 -19.54 2.45
CA LEU A 40 21.80 -18.94 1.70
C LEU A 40 21.31 -17.95 0.64
N GLN A 41 20.20 -18.23 -0.04
CA GLN A 41 19.57 -17.28 -0.96
C GLN A 41 19.09 -16.01 -0.25
N GLY A 42 18.51 -16.13 0.94
CA GLY A 42 18.09 -14.99 1.75
C GLY A 42 19.26 -14.10 2.19
N LEU A 43 20.43 -14.69 2.43
CA LEU A 43 21.66 -13.95 2.77
C LEU A 43 22.26 -13.20 1.58
N GLN A 44 21.93 -13.58 0.34
CA GLN A 44 22.36 -12.88 -0.87
C GLN A 44 21.46 -11.69 -1.27
N LYS A 45 20.45 -11.33 -0.44
CA LYS A 45 19.61 -10.16 -0.70
C LYS A 45 20.50 -8.92 -0.70
N SER A 46 20.64 -8.30 -1.87
CA SER A 46 21.38 -7.05 -2.08
C SER A 46 20.98 -6.01 -1.03
N PRO A 47 21.91 -5.16 -0.53
CA PRO A 47 21.56 -4.10 0.42
C PRO A 47 20.43 -3.26 -0.17
N GLN A 48 19.23 -3.42 0.40
CA GLN A 48 18.08 -2.62 0.06
C GLN A 48 18.26 -1.26 0.73
N GLY A 49 17.96 -0.17 0.01
CA GLY A 49 18.06 1.18 0.58
C GLY A 49 17.25 1.30 1.87
N PHE A 50 17.67 2.19 2.78
CA PHE A 50 17.05 2.41 4.10
C PHE A 50 15.51 2.49 4.06
N TRP A 51 14.96 3.15 3.04
CA TRP A 51 13.51 3.25 2.80
C TRP A 51 12.84 1.91 2.46
N ALA A 52 13.50 1.07 1.65
CA ALA A 52 12.99 -0.24 1.32
C ALA A 52 13.05 -1.19 2.52
N GLN A 53 14.08 -1.09 3.36
CA GLN A 53 14.18 -1.89 4.59
C GLN A 53 13.13 -1.47 5.65
N ALA A 54 12.82 -0.18 5.74
CA ALA A 54 11.71 0.30 6.57
C ALA A 54 10.37 -0.25 6.06
N LEU A 55 10.12 -0.19 4.75
CA LEU A 55 8.89 -0.75 4.17
C LEU A 55 8.81 -2.28 4.34
N ASP A 56 9.90 -3.04 4.16
CA ASP A 56 9.90 -4.50 4.36
C ASP A 56 9.64 -4.87 5.84
N SER A 57 10.12 -4.04 6.78
CA SER A 57 9.99 -4.28 8.22
C SER A 57 8.62 -3.88 8.79
N PHE A 58 7.97 -2.85 8.24
CA PHE A 58 6.66 -2.37 8.68
C PHE A 58 5.50 -2.89 7.82
N PHE A 59 5.76 -3.22 6.56
CA PHE A 59 4.76 -3.48 5.52
C PHE A 59 5.07 -4.75 4.72
N GLY A 60 5.09 -5.90 5.39
CA GLY A 60 4.81 -7.17 4.70
C GLY A 60 3.43 -7.16 4.00
N TRP A 61 2.96 -8.29 3.49
CA TRP A 61 1.65 -8.41 2.82
C TRP A 61 0.48 -7.72 3.58
N GLN A 62 0.49 -7.76 4.91
CA GLN A 62 -0.50 -7.09 5.77
C GLN A 62 -0.44 -5.57 5.71
N GLY A 63 0.76 -4.99 5.62
CA GLY A 63 0.88 -3.54 5.45
C GLY A 63 0.40 -3.08 4.08
N MET A 64 0.70 -3.83 3.01
CA MET A 64 0.23 -3.47 1.66
C MET A 64 -1.29 -3.38 1.59
N GLY A 65 -2.01 -4.27 2.28
CA GLY A 65 -3.46 -4.21 2.41
C GLY A 65 -3.94 -2.94 3.12
N GLY A 66 -3.28 -2.54 4.22
CA GLY A 66 -3.58 -1.30 4.94
C GLY A 66 -3.33 -0.04 4.10
N LEU A 67 -2.26 -0.03 3.29
CA LEU A 67 -1.92 1.09 2.43
C LEU A 67 -2.89 1.22 1.24
N ALA A 68 -3.31 0.09 0.66
CA ALA A 68 -4.37 0.05 -0.35
C ALA A 68 -5.71 0.53 0.22
N ALA A 69 -6.08 0.07 1.42
CA ALA A 69 -7.30 0.51 2.09
C ALA A 69 -7.26 2.00 2.45
N ALA A 70 -6.13 2.51 2.94
CA ALA A 70 -5.94 3.94 3.21
C ALA A 70 -5.99 4.78 1.93
N GLY A 71 -5.47 4.27 0.81
CA GLY A 71 -5.59 4.91 -0.50
C GLY A 71 -7.04 4.98 -0.99
N ILE A 72 -7.78 3.87 -0.92
CA ILE A 72 -9.20 3.83 -1.27
C ILE A 72 -10.01 4.75 -0.35
N ALA A 73 -9.74 4.76 0.95
CA ALA A 73 -10.39 5.64 1.92
C ALA A 73 -10.08 7.12 1.63
N GLY A 74 -8.83 7.45 1.29
CA GLY A 74 -8.43 8.81 0.91
C GLY A 74 -9.12 9.29 -0.36
N ILE A 75 -9.23 8.41 -1.38
CA ILE A 75 -9.99 8.70 -2.61
C ILE A 75 -11.46 8.94 -2.28
N TRP A 76 -12.05 8.09 -1.44
CA TRP A 76 -13.45 8.21 -1.05
C TRP A 76 -13.73 9.51 -0.29
N ILE A 77 -12.88 9.87 0.67
CA ILE A 77 -12.96 11.14 1.42
C ILE A 77 -12.75 12.34 0.50
N GLY A 78 -11.81 12.27 -0.44
CA GLY A 78 -11.55 13.34 -1.41
C GLY A 78 -12.69 13.58 -2.39
N LEU A 79 -13.45 12.53 -2.73
CA LEU A 79 -14.61 12.64 -3.63
C LEU A 79 -15.85 13.22 -2.94
N THR A 80 -15.96 13.07 -1.62
CA THR A 80 -17.07 13.63 -0.82
C THR A 80 -16.86 15.09 -0.45
N ALA A 81 -16.21 15.89 -1.32
CA ALA A 81 -16.11 17.33 -1.14
C ALA A 81 -17.53 17.87 -0.83
N PRO A 82 -17.79 18.39 0.38
CA PRO A 82 -19.13 18.79 0.78
C PRO A 82 -19.63 19.84 -0.19
N ALA A 83 -20.92 19.77 -0.55
CA ALA A 83 -21.62 20.65 -1.51
C ALA A 83 -21.63 22.15 -1.12
N PHE A 84 -20.80 22.56 -0.16
CA PHE A 84 -20.60 23.93 0.33
C PHE A 84 -19.41 24.65 -0.33
N LEU A 85 -18.65 23.99 -1.21
CA LEU A 85 -17.61 24.65 -1.99
C LEU A 85 -18.19 25.09 -3.35
N PRO A 86 -18.15 26.40 -3.69
CA PRO A 86 -18.37 26.86 -5.06
C PRO A 86 -17.50 26.04 -6.01
N ASP A 87 -18.08 25.64 -7.14
CA ASP A 87 -17.43 24.76 -8.12
C ASP A 87 -15.95 25.15 -8.33
N PRO A 88 -14.99 24.23 -8.13
CA PRO A 88 -13.57 24.51 -8.26
C PRO A 88 -13.19 25.01 -9.66
N ALA A 89 -13.98 24.71 -10.69
CA ALA A 89 -13.81 25.30 -12.02
C ALA A 89 -13.99 26.83 -11.98
N THR A 90 -14.94 27.34 -11.19
CA THR A 90 -15.15 28.78 -10.97
C THR A 90 -13.98 29.44 -10.24
N LEU A 91 -13.32 28.73 -9.31
CA LEU A 91 -12.16 29.23 -8.58
C LEU A 91 -10.90 29.28 -9.45
N LEU A 92 -10.69 28.28 -10.32
CA LEU A 92 -9.62 28.32 -11.32
C LEU A 92 -9.85 29.41 -12.37
N TYR A 93 -11.11 29.62 -12.80
CA TYR A 93 -11.46 30.66 -13.75
C TYR A 93 -11.31 32.07 -13.16
N SER A 94 -11.68 32.25 -11.89
CA SER A 94 -11.49 33.50 -11.15
C SER A 94 -9.99 33.85 -10.98
N GLN A 95 -9.15 32.87 -10.63
CA GLN A 95 -7.70 33.05 -10.50
C GLN A 95 -6.99 33.41 -11.82
N SER A 96 -7.45 32.86 -12.95
CA SER A 96 -6.89 33.20 -14.27
C SER A 96 -7.26 34.63 -14.67
N SER A 97 -8.50 35.06 -14.42
CA SER A 97 -8.92 36.44 -14.69
C SER A 97 -8.20 37.48 -13.81
N GLY A 98 -7.87 37.15 -12.55
CA GLY A 98 -7.16 38.07 -11.65
C GLY A 98 -5.69 38.29 -12.00
N PHE A 99 -5.00 37.26 -12.53
CA PHE A 99 -3.60 37.37 -12.94
C PHE A 99 -3.44 38.19 -14.24
N GLU A 100 -4.37 38.03 -15.19
CA GLU A 100 -4.33 38.76 -16.47
C GLU A 100 -4.68 40.25 -16.31
N VAL A 101 -5.62 40.60 -15.41
CA VAL A 101 -5.96 42.01 -15.11
C VAL A 101 -4.83 42.73 -14.37
N ALA A 102 -4.10 42.04 -13.49
CA ALA A 102 -2.97 42.62 -12.77
C ALA A 102 -1.76 42.91 -13.69
N ASP A 103 -1.53 42.07 -14.71
CA ASP A 103 -0.46 42.28 -15.69
C ASP A 103 -0.75 43.48 -16.61
N MET A 104 -2.03 43.66 -16.97
CA MET A 104 -2.47 44.79 -17.81
C MET A 104 -2.39 46.14 -17.08
N ASP A 105 -2.78 46.17 -15.80
CA ASP A 105 -2.69 47.37 -14.93
C ASP A 105 -1.23 47.80 -14.70
N LEU A 106 -0.35 46.82 -14.47
CA LEU A 106 1.08 47.07 -14.28
C LEU A 106 1.72 47.67 -15.54
N ASN A 107 1.40 47.13 -16.72
CA ASN A 107 1.94 47.64 -17.98
C ASN A 107 1.40 49.04 -18.33
N THR A 108 0.15 49.36 -17.99
CA THR A 108 -0.41 50.70 -18.19
C THR A 108 0.25 51.76 -17.30
N ILE A 109 0.56 51.41 -16.04
CA ILE A 109 1.27 52.31 -15.12
C ILE A 109 2.70 52.60 -15.62
N PHE A 110 3.39 51.59 -16.16
CA PHE A 110 4.73 51.77 -16.73
C PHE A 110 4.74 52.54 -18.06
N LEU A 111 3.63 52.53 -18.81
CA LEU A 111 3.48 53.32 -20.04
C LEU A 111 3.15 54.80 -19.75
N GLU A 112 2.49 55.10 -18.62
CA GLU A 112 2.09 56.48 -18.24
C GLU A 112 3.22 57.29 -17.59
N GLU A 113 4.25 56.67 -17.03
CA GLU A 113 5.49 57.35 -16.59
C GLU A 113 6.50 57.61 -17.75
N GLY A 114 6.16 57.24 -18.98
CA GLY A 114 7.02 57.34 -20.16
C GLY A 114 6.84 58.59 -21.04
N GLU A 115 5.91 59.50 -20.71
CA GLU A 115 5.74 60.81 -21.39
C GLU A 115 6.12 62.02 -20.50
#